data_AF-A0AAU6CVQ4-F1
#
_entry.id   AF-A0AAU6CVQ4-F1
#
_cell.length_a   1.000
_cell.length_b   1.000
_cell.length_c   1.000
_cell.angle_alpha   90.00
_cell.angle_beta   90.00
_cell.angle_gamma   90.00
#
_symmetry.space_group_name_H-M   'P 1'
#
loop_
_entity.id
_entity.type
_entity.pdbx_description
1 polymer ?
#
loop_
_entity_poly.entity_id
_entity_poly.type
_entity_poly.pdbx_seq_one_letter_code
_entity_poly.pdbx_strand_id
1 'polypeptide(L)'
;MAAGDYARWWFETSTTVELTEMLLAGHAKRAASRETGRTGLLDRGLPMLLAVATATCVVKDGLTVSEAFKTVSGIAGSRAASPETSILLLPSLDAERSYAITSVREGRPWTGIYPAYQKTLHAVLLQQADHGSYTAVVDCEERSLDAVQSDVLDHLGLDPLTNGSPQ
;
A
#
# COMPACT_ATOMS: atom_id res chain seq x y z
N MET A 1 -23.71 5.74 8.50
CA MET A 1 -24.26 5.17 7.24
C MET A 1 -23.22 5.08 6.14
N ALA A 2 -22.43 6.13 5.85
CA ALA A 2 -21.43 6.13 4.76
C ALA A 2 -20.37 5.00 4.77
N ALA A 3 -19.89 4.55 5.93
CA ALA A 3 -18.83 3.53 5.99
C ALA A 3 -19.28 2.13 5.51
N GLY A 4 -20.54 1.76 5.75
CA GLY A 4 -21.11 0.49 5.28
C GLY A 4 -21.36 0.50 3.78
N ASP A 5 -21.84 1.63 3.25
CA ASP A 5 -22.05 1.81 1.82
C ASP A 5 -20.75 1.76 1.03
N TYR A 6 -19.66 2.30 1.57
CA TYR A 6 -18.35 2.27 0.90
C TYR A 6 -17.74 0.88 0.89
N ALA A 7 -17.82 0.12 1.99
CA ALA A 7 -17.32 -1.25 2.03
C ALA A 7 -18.06 -2.15 1.05
N ARG A 8 -19.39 -2.01 0.97
CA ARG A 8 -20.22 -2.72 -0.01
C ARG A 8 -19.85 -2.32 -1.43
N TRP A 9 -19.66 -1.03 -1.69
CA TRP A 9 -19.22 -0.58 -3.01
C TRP A 9 -17.86 -1.20 -3.40
N TRP A 10 -16.91 -1.18 -2.48
CA TRP A 10 -15.56 -1.67 -2.71
C TRP A 10 -15.51 -3.17 -3.02
N PHE A 11 -16.18 -3.99 -2.20
CA PHE A 11 -16.03 -5.44 -2.25
C PHE A 11 -17.15 -6.17 -2.98
N GLU A 12 -18.29 -5.54 -3.24
CA GLU A 12 -19.45 -6.24 -3.81
C GLU A 12 -19.93 -5.61 -5.11
N THR A 13 -20.06 -4.28 -5.19
CA THR A 13 -20.78 -3.65 -6.32
C THR A 13 -19.90 -2.94 -7.34
N SER A 14 -18.65 -2.60 -7.01
CA SER A 14 -17.72 -2.01 -7.97
C SER A 14 -17.12 -3.06 -8.89
N THR A 15 -16.85 -2.69 -10.14
CA THR A 15 -16.02 -3.49 -11.04
C THR A 15 -14.54 -3.28 -10.73
N THR A 16 -13.70 -4.23 -11.16
CA THR A 16 -12.24 -4.11 -11.00
C THR A 16 -11.67 -2.94 -11.82
N VAL A 17 -12.31 -2.59 -12.94
CA VAL A 17 -11.98 -1.38 -13.71
C VAL A 17 -12.28 -0.13 -12.88
N GLU A 18 -13.51 0.04 -12.39
CA GLU A 18 -13.90 1.24 -11.63
C GLU A 18 -13.03 1.45 -10.38
N LEU A 19 -12.78 0.37 -9.62
CA LEU A 19 -11.94 0.45 -8.43
C LEU A 19 -10.50 0.86 -8.79
N THR A 20 -9.90 0.21 -9.78
CA THR A 20 -8.52 0.49 -10.21
C THR A 20 -8.40 1.92 -10.72
N GLU A 21 -9.34 2.37 -11.55
CA GLU A 21 -9.33 3.73 -12.08
C GLU A 21 -9.54 4.78 -11.00
N MET A 22 -10.44 4.55 -10.05
CA MET A 22 -10.63 5.44 -8.89
C MET A 22 -9.32 5.60 -8.10
N LEU A 23 -8.61 4.49 -7.82
CA LEU A 23 -7.35 4.52 -7.09
C LEU A 23 -6.26 5.27 -7.85
N LEU A 24 -6.13 5.01 -9.16
CA LEU A 24 -5.14 5.68 -10.01
C LEU A 24 -5.45 7.17 -10.22
N ALA A 25 -6.71 7.55 -10.36
CA ALA A 25 -7.11 8.95 -10.45
C ALA A 25 -6.80 9.70 -9.13
N GLY A 26 -7.10 9.07 -7.99
CA GLY A 26 -6.76 9.60 -6.66
C GLY A 26 -5.25 9.74 -6.45
N HIS A 27 -4.47 8.77 -6.92
CA HIS A 27 -3.01 8.84 -6.96
C HIS A 27 -2.50 10.03 -7.76
N ALA A 28 -2.89 10.12 -9.04
CA ALA A 28 -2.44 11.17 -9.94
C ALA A 28 -2.77 12.57 -9.40
N LYS A 29 -3.97 12.75 -8.81
CA LYS A 29 -4.37 14.01 -8.18
C LYS A 29 -3.46 14.39 -7.00
N ARG A 30 -3.14 13.44 -6.12
CA ARG A 30 -2.24 13.68 -4.98
C ARG A 30 -0.81 13.97 -5.46
N ALA A 31 -0.31 13.21 -6.42
CA ALA A 31 1.00 13.45 -7.03
C ALA A 31 1.10 14.84 -7.68
N ALA A 32 0.03 15.29 -8.35
CA ALA A 32 -0.05 16.61 -8.98
C ALA A 32 -0.18 17.77 -7.98
N SER A 33 -0.66 17.54 -6.75
CA SER A 33 -0.74 18.56 -5.70
C SER A 33 0.61 18.92 -5.06
N ARG A 34 1.68 18.21 -5.42
CA ARG A 34 3.03 18.51 -4.95
C ARG A 34 3.51 19.85 -5.51
N GLU A 35 3.96 20.74 -4.62
CA GLU A 35 4.60 21.99 -5.02
C GLU A 35 5.85 21.73 -5.89
N THR A 36 5.98 22.47 -7.00
CA THR A 36 7.12 22.36 -7.91
C THR A 36 8.44 22.57 -7.14
N GLY A 37 9.40 21.67 -7.34
CA GLY A 37 10.72 21.76 -6.68
C GLY A 37 10.76 21.21 -5.25
N ARG A 38 9.64 20.71 -4.69
CA ARG A 38 9.59 20.10 -3.36
C ARG A 38 9.35 18.60 -3.42
N THR A 39 9.80 17.88 -2.39
CA THR A 39 9.45 16.47 -2.18
C THR A 39 8.11 16.39 -1.45
N GLY A 40 7.20 15.54 -1.94
CA GLY A 40 5.93 15.25 -1.28
C GLY A 40 5.95 13.85 -0.69
N LEU A 41 5.27 13.64 0.43
CA LEU A 41 5.04 12.33 1.03
C LEU A 41 3.64 11.83 0.68
N LEU A 42 3.54 10.63 0.12
CA LEU A 42 2.27 9.96 -0.13
C LEU A 42 2.05 8.88 0.93
N ASP A 43 1.01 9.04 1.75
CA ASP A 43 0.44 7.90 2.47
C ASP A 43 -0.21 6.98 1.43
N ARG A 44 0.51 5.90 1.07
CA ARG A 44 0.23 4.96 -0.02
C ARG A 44 0.51 5.53 -1.42
N GLY A 45 1.69 5.18 -1.95
CA GLY A 45 2.11 5.43 -3.34
C GLY A 45 1.51 4.42 -4.34
N LEU A 46 1.96 4.47 -5.60
CA LEU A 46 1.42 3.65 -6.69
C LEU A 46 1.52 2.14 -6.42
N PRO A 47 2.65 1.56 -5.97
CA PRO A 47 2.74 0.11 -5.76
C PRO A 47 1.69 -0.41 -4.77
N MET A 48 1.46 0.32 -3.68
CA MET A 48 0.44 -0.01 -2.68
C MET A 48 -0.98 0.02 -3.27
N LEU A 49 -1.30 1.00 -4.12
CA LEU A 49 -2.62 1.08 -4.74
C LEU A 49 -2.87 -0.03 -5.74
N LEU A 50 -1.83 -0.43 -6.49
CA LEU A 50 -1.89 -1.61 -7.37
C LEU A 50 -2.03 -2.91 -6.56
N ALA A 51 -1.34 -3.01 -5.41
CA ALA A 51 -1.48 -4.16 -4.51
C ALA A 51 -2.91 -4.28 -3.96
N VAL A 52 -3.48 -3.15 -3.54
CA VAL A 52 -4.85 -3.02 -3.04
C VAL A 52 -5.88 -3.41 -4.11
N ALA A 53 -5.73 -2.91 -5.34
CA ALA A 53 -6.60 -3.29 -6.45
C ALA A 53 -6.49 -4.79 -6.77
N THR A 54 -5.27 -5.32 -6.80
CA THR A 54 -4.99 -6.74 -7.06
C THR A 54 -5.60 -7.63 -5.99
N ALA A 55 -5.36 -7.35 -4.71
CA ALA A 55 -5.91 -8.11 -3.60
C ALA A 55 -7.44 -8.05 -3.54
N THR A 56 -8.02 -6.89 -3.88
CA THR A 56 -9.48 -6.77 -3.99
C THR A 56 -10.01 -7.64 -5.12
N CYS A 57 -9.37 -7.61 -6.29
CA CYS A 57 -9.76 -8.43 -7.44
C CYS A 57 -9.67 -9.94 -7.13
N VAL A 58 -8.62 -10.40 -6.44
CA VAL A 58 -8.50 -11.79 -5.99
C VAL A 58 -9.69 -12.20 -5.14
N VAL A 59 -10.03 -11.43 -4.11
CA VAL A 59 -11.06 -11.83 -3.15
C VAL A 59 -12.48 -11.61 -3.70
N LYS A 60 -12.70 -10.55 -4.48
CA LYS A 60 -14.00 -10.20 -5.07
C LYS A 60 -14.33 -11.08 -6.28
N ASP A 61 -13.38 -11.22 -7.20
CA ASP A 61 -13.62 -11.88 -8.49
C ASP A 61 -13.15 -13.35 -8.48
N GLY A 62 -12.56 -13.82 -7.38
CA GLY A 62 -12.10 -15.21 -7.23
C GLY A 62 -10.90 -15.57 -8.09
N LEU A 63 -10.14 -14.58 -8.56
CA LEU A 63 -8.97 -14.78 -9.40
C LEU A 63 -7.74 -15.22 -8.61
N THR A 64 -6.80 -15.89 -9.27
CA THR A 64 -5.46 -16.06 -8.71
C THR A 64 -4.72 -14.71 -8.64
N VAL A 65 -3.72 -14.60 -7.78
CA VAL A 65 -2.89 -13.38 -7.66
C VAL A 65 -2.28 -13.00 -9.01
N SER A 66 -1.82 -13.97 -9.81
CA SER A 66 -1.23 -13.70 -11.12
C SER A 66 -2.25 -13.16 -12.12
N GLU A 67 -3.48 -13.70 -12.15
CA GLU A 67 -4.54 -13.23 -13.05
C GLU A 67 -5.03 -11.84 -12.65
N ALA A 68 -5.21 -11.60 -11.35
CA ALA A 68 -5.56 -10.30 -10.82
C ALA A 68 -4.49 -9.25 -11.13
N PHE A 69 -3.22 -9.59 -10.93
CA PHE A 69 -2.10 -8.69 -11.22
C PHE A 69 -2.04 -8.33 -12.72
N LYS A 70 -2.19 -9.32 -13.60
CA LYS A 70 -2.25 -9.09 -15.05
C LYS A 70 -3.42 -8.18 -15.44
N THR A 71 -4.59 -8.40 -14.84
CA THR A 71 -5.80 -7.60 -15.09
C THR A 71 -5.60 -6.15 -14.65
N VAL A 72 -5.17 -5.94 -13.40
CA VAL A 72 -4.93 -4.60 -12.83
C VAL A 72 -3.83 -3.86 -13.58
N SER A 73 -2.73 -4.55 -13.93
CA SER A 73 -1.64 -3.96 -14.72
C SER A 73 -2.10 -3.57 -16.13
N GLY A 74 -2.97 -4.38 -16.75
CA GLY A 74 -3.59 -4.06 -18.04
C GLY A 74 -4.46 -2.80 -17.99
N ILE A 75 -5.21 -2.59 -16.90
CA ILE A 75 -6.03 -1.39 -16.67
C ILE A 75 -5.14 -0.17 -16.38
N ALA A 76 -4.10 -0.34 -15.55
CA ALA A 76 -3.16 0.73 -15.25
C ALA A 76 -2.42 1.20 -16.52
N GLY A 77 -2.13 0.26 -17.43
CA GLY A 77 -1.48 0.52 -18.70
C GLY A 77 -0.14 1.21 -18.55
N SER A 78 0.22 2.06 -19.51
CA SER A 78 1.45 2.86 -19.49
C SER A 78 1.26 4.25 -18.89
N ARG A 79 0.26 4.45 -18.01
CA ARG A 79 0.00 5.77 -17.42
C ARG A 79 1.29 6.29 -16.78
N ALA A 80 1.76 7.43 -17.25
CA ALA A 80 3.01 8.03 -16.78
C ALA A 80 2.83 8.42 -15.30
N ALA A 81 3.37 7.60 -14.40
CA ALA A 81 3.49 7.96 -13.01
C ALA A 81 4.70 8.87 -12.85
N SER A 82 4.55 9.94 -12.06
CA SER A 82 5.72 10.65 -11.54
C SER A 82 6.62 9.64 -10.83
N PRO A 83 7.96 9.74 -10.96
CA PRO A 83 8.87 8.83 -10.28
C PRO A 83 8.65 8.90 -8.76
N GLU A 84 8.58 7.73 -8.13
CA GLU A 84 8.37 7.56 -6.69
C GLU A 84 9.48 6.72 -6.08
N THR A 85 10.06 7.21 -4.99
CA THR A 85 10.85 6.37 -4.09
C THR A 85 9.88 5.67 -3.13
N SER A 86 9.70 4.37 -3.30
CA SER A 86 8.66 3.61 -2.60
C SER A 86 9.25 2.79 -1.46
N ILE A 87 8.82 3.05 -0.23
CA ILE A 87 9.23 2.30 0.97
C ILE A 87 8.04 1.49 1.47
N LEU A 88 8.20 0.17 1.58
CA LEU A 88 7.21 -0.71 2.17
C LEU A 88 7.54 -0.95 3.64
N LEU A 89 6.65 -0.52 4.54
CA LEU A 89 6.72 -0.85 5.97
C LEU A 89 5.77 -2.02 6.24
N LEU A 90 6.32 -3.19 6.55
CA LEU A 90 5.55 -4.39 6.89
C LEU A 90 5.46 -4.54 8.41
N PRO A 91 4.26 -4.72 8.99
CA PRO A 91 4.14 -5.03 10.41
C PRO A 91 4.86 -6.33 10.81
N SER A 92 4.90 -7.31 9.90
CA SER A 92 5.65 -8.56 10.00
C SER A 92 5.77 -9.19 8.61
N LEU A 93 6.84 -9.96 8.38
CA LEU A 93 6.97 -10.84 7.21
C LEU A 93 6.01 -12.04 7.27
N ASP A 94 5.51 -12.41 8.44
CA ASP A 94 4.48 -13.45 8.59
C ASP A 94 3.08 -12.86 8.40
N ALA A 95 2.26 -13.52 7.57
CA ALA A 95 0.94 -13.01 7.21
C ALA A 95 -0.04 -13.00 8.40
N GLU A 96 0.01 -14.01 9.27
CA GLU A 96 -0.88 -14.08 10.44
C GLU A 96 -0.48 -13.06 11.51
N ARG A 97 0.83 -12.92 11.76
CA ARG A 97 1.36 -11.90 12.68
C ARG A 97 1.06 -10.49 12.15
N SER A 98 1.29 -10.24 10.86
CA SER A 98 0.97 -8.95 10.24
C SER A 98 -0.52 -8.60 10.34
N TYR A 99 -1.39 -9.58 10.07
CA TYR A 99 -2.84 -9.43 10.28
C TYR A 99 -3.18 -9.13 11.75
N ALA A 100 -2.62 -9.88 12.70
CA ALA A 100 -2.89 -9.69 14.13
C ALA A 100 -2.46 -8.31 14.62
N ILE A 101 -1.24 -7.86 14.28
CA ILE A 101 -0.72 -6.54 14.62
C ILE A 101 -1.64 -5.44 14.06
N THR A 102 -2.02 -5.56 12.79
CA THR A 102 -2.87 -4.55 12.14
C THR A 102 -4.28 -4.52 12.73
N SER A 103 -4.87 -5.69 13.00
CA SER A 103 -6.21 -5.76 13.61
C SER A 103 -6.25 -5.18 15.03
N VAL A 104 -5.21 -5.40 15.84
CA VAL A 104 -5.08 -4.78 17.17
C VAL A 104 -5.00 -3.25 17.05
N ARG A 105 -4.19 -2.75 16.11
CA ARG A 105 -4.04 -1.30 15.88
C ARG A 105 -5.34 -0.62 15.50
N GLU A 106 -6.20 -1.29 14.73
CA GLU A 106 -7.51 -0.78 14.33
C GLU A 106 -8.57 -0.84 15.45
N GLY A 107 -8.25 -1.45 16.59
CA GLY A 107 -9.11 -1.49 17.78
C GLY A 107 -10.39 -2.31 17.61
N ARG A 108 -10.53 -3.09 16.53
CA ARG A 108 -11.68 -3.95 16.26
C ARG A 108 -11.29 -5.20 15.48
N PRO A 109 -11.83 -6.38 15.82
CA PRO A 109 -11.63 -7.58 15.02
C PRO A 109 -12.29 -7.40 13.65
N TRP A 110 -11.54 -7.66 12.60
CA TRP A 110 -12.07 -7.67 11.25
C TRP A 110 -12.92 -8.93 11.02
N THR A 111 -14.06 -8.76 10.36
CA THR A 111 -15.02 -9.83 10.06
C THR A 111 -15.38 -9.86 8.58
N GLY A 112 -16.05 -10.92 8.14
CA GLY A 112 -16.48 -11.08 6.75
C GLY A 112 -15.30 -11.24 5.80
N ILE A 113 -15.24 -10.40 4.76
CA ILE A 113 -14.25 -10.48 3.68
C ILE A 113 -12.86 -9.95 4.08
N TYR A 114 -12.79 -9.11 5.13
CA TYR A 114 -11.57 -8.40 5.51
C TYR A 114 -10.39 -9.30 5.90
N PRO A 115 -10.55 -10.40 6.67
CA PRO A 115 -9.43 -11.28 6.97
C PRO A 115 -8.81 -11.92 5.72
N ALA A 116 -9.64 -12.39 4.78
CA ALA A 116 -9.14 -12.95 3.52
C ALA A 116 -8.45 -11.86 2.68
N TYR A 117 -9.04 -10.67 2.61
CA TYR A 117 -8.45 -9.52 1.91
C TYR A 117 -7.10 -9.11 2.49
N GLN A 118 -6.95 -9.02 3.82
CA GLN A 118 -5.70 -8.57 4.45
C GLN A 118 -4.57 -9.57 4.25
N LYS A 119 -4.84 -10.87 4.36
CA LYS A 119 -3.86 -11.92 4.08
C LYS A 119 -3.47 -11.96 2.60
N THR A 120 -4.45 -11.74 1.72
CA THR A 120 -4.20 -11.64 0.27
C THR A 120 -3.36 -10.41 -0.06
N LEU A 121 -3.67 -9.25 0.53
CA LEU A 121 -2.90 -8.03 0.36
C LEU A 121 -1.46 -8.22 0.81
N HIS A 122 -1.24 -8.86 1.97
CA HIS A 122 0.11 -9.20 2.44
C HIS A 122 0.87 -10.07 1.43
N ALA A 123 0.27 -11.13 0.91
CA ALA A 123 0.89 -11.97 -0.11
C ALA A 123 1.24 -11.19 -1.40
N VAL A 124 0.35 -10.29 -1.85
CA VAL A 124 0.60 -9.43 -3.01
C VAL A 124 1.76 -8.46 -2.76
N LEU A 125 1.84 -7.88 -1.55
CA LEU A 125 2.92 -6.96 -1.18
C LEU A 125 4.28 -7.67 -1.15
N LEU A 126 4.35 -8.89 -0.61
CA LEU A 126 5.56 -9.70 -0.65
C LEU A 126 5.96 -10.06 -2.08
N GLN A 127 5.00 -10.45 -2.92
CA GLN A 127 5.29 -10.70 -4.33
C GLN A 127 5.81 -9.43 -5.03
N GLN A 128 5.23 -8.25 -4.78
CA GLN A 128 5.72 -7.00 -5.36
C GLN A 128 7.13 -6.63 -4.86
N ALA A 129 7.42 -6.88 -3.59
CA ALA A 129 8.74 -6.74 -3.00
C ALA A 129 9.78 -7.63 -3.68
N ASP A 130 9.48 -8.92 -3.88
CA ASP A 130 10.35 -9.87 -4.56
C ASP A 130 10.65 -9.47 -6.02
N HIS A 131 9.71 -8.77 -6.68
CA HIS A 131 9.90 -8.22 -8.02
C HIS A 131 10.55 -6.83 -8.05
N GLY A 132 10.98 -6.28 -6.91
CA GLY A 132 11.68 -5.00 -6.85
C GLY A 132 10.78 -3.77 -7.04
N SER A 133 9.48 -3.88 -6.72
CA SER A 133 8.54 -2.75 -6.83
C SER A 133 8.76 -1.66 -5.78
N TYR A 134 9.57 -1.95 -4.76
CA TYR A 134 9.88 -1.06 -3.65
C TYR A 134 11.39 -0.79 -3.61
N THR A 135 11.76 0.45 -3.31
CA THR A 135 13.14 0.86 -3.05
C THR A 135 13.68 0.20 -1.78
N ALA A 136 12.83 0.05 -0.76
CA ALA A 136 13.16 -0.67 0.45
C ALA A 136 11.93 -1.36 1.04
N VAL A 137 12.17 -2.46 1.73
CA VAL A 137 11.18 -3.22 2.49
C VAL A 137 11.70 -3.34 3.90
N VAL A 138 10.96 -2.79 4.85
CA VAL A 138 11.32 -2.75 6.26
C VAL A 138 10.33 -3.60 7.03
N ASP A 139 10.82 -4.69 7.63
CA ASP A 139 10.08 -5.42 8.65
C ASP A 139 10.14 -4.61 9.95
N CYS A 140 8.96 -4.26 10.47
CA CYS A 140 8.78 -3.44 11.66
C CYS A 140 8.55 -4.28 12.92
N GLU A 141 8.41 -5.60 12.81
CA GLU A 141 8.07 -6.44 13.95
C GLU A 141 9.10 -6.31 15.09
N GLU A 142 8.60 -6.05 16.31
CA GLU A 142 9.41 -5.91 17.53
C GLU A 142 10.48 -4.79 17.49
N ARG A 143 10.43 -3.89 16.51
CA ARG A 143 11.35 -2.75 16.38
C ARG A 143 10.76 -1.48 16.98
N SER A 144 11.65 -0.65 17.55
CA SER A 144 11.27 0.71 17.95
C SER A 144 11.08 1.61 16.73
N LEU A 145 10.29 2.67 16.90
CA LEU A 145 10.09 3.68 15.85
C LEU A 145 11.42 4.31 15.41
N ASP A 146 12.32 4.59 16.35
CA ASP A 146 13.63 5.15 16.05
C ASP A 146 14.48 4.21 15.20
N ALA A 147 14.43 2.89 15.47
CA ALA A 147 15.16 1.89 14.71
C ALA A 147 14.61 1.73 13.28
N VAL A 148 13.29 1.84 13.11
CA VAL A 148 12.64 1.83 11.78
C VAL A 148 12.97 3.12 11.03
N GLN A 149 12.93 4.27 11.70
CA GLN A 149 13.26 5.56 11.09
C GLN A 149 14.72 5.61 10.61
N SER A 150 15.67 5.13 11.41
CA SER A 150 17.07 5.04 11.02
C SER A 150 17.25 4.21 9.74
N ASP A 151 16.61 3.04 9.67
CA ASP A 151 16.68 2.13 8.53
C ASP A 151 16.11 2.76 7.25
N VAL A 152 14.99 3.47 7.38
CA VAL A 152 14.40 4.22 6.26
C VAL A 152 15.34 5.33 5.78
N LEU A 153 15.98 6.06 6.70
CA LEU A 153 16.94 7.11 6.34
C LEU A 153 18.16 6.54 5.60
N ASP A 154 18.70 5.41 6.09
CA ASP A 154 19.82 4.71 5.48
C ASP A 154 19.49 4.27 4.04
N HIS A 155 18.29 3.70 3.83
CA HIS A 155 17.81 3.32 2.49
C HIS A 155 17.60 4.49 1.54
N LEU A 156 17.32 5.68 2.07
CA LEU A 156 17.16 6.90 1.29
C LEU A 156 18.50 7.66 1.10
N GLY A 157 19.58 7.21 1.74
CA GLY A 157 20.87 7.92 1.75
C GLY A 157 20.75 9.30 2.40
N LEU A 158 19.86 9.46 3.38
CA LEU A 158 19.63 10.71 4.09
C LEU A 158 20.28 10.65 5.46
N ASP A 159 21.02 11.70 5.82
CA ASP A 159 21.54 11.82 7.18
C ASP A 159 20.40 12.08 8.18
N PRO A 160 20.48 11.55 9.41
CA PRO A 160 19.58 11.94 10.49
C PRO A 160 19.62 13.45 10.65
N LEU A 161 18.45 14.10 10.64
CA LEU A 161 18.35 15.52 10.94
C LEU A 161 18.91 15.75 12.36
N THR A 162 20.16 16.17 12.47
CA THR A 162 20.71 16.69 13.72
C THR A 162 19.88 17.91 14.08
N ASN A 163 19.13 17.83 15.18
CA ASN A 163 18.25 18.87 15.70
C ASN A 163 18.76 20.27 15.38
N GLY A 164 18.19 20.88 14.33
CA GLY A 164 18.40 22.29 14.03
C GLY A 164 17.79 23.08 15.18
N SER A 165 18.64 23.71 15.97
CA SER A 165 18.20 24.78 16.87
C SER A 165 17.49 25.84 16.02
N PRO A 166 16.34 26.38 16.45
CA PRO A 166 15.73 27.48 15.73
C PRO A 166 16.69 28.68 15.77
N GLN A 167 16.99 29.24 14.60
CA GLN A 167 17.48 30.63 14.49
C GLN A 167 16.29 31.57 14.34
#